data_AF-A0A7S2Z0W5-F1
#
_entry.id   AF-A0A7S2Z0W5-F1
#
_cell.length_a   1.000
_cell.length_b   1.000
_cell.length_c   1.000
_cell.angle_alpha   90.00
_cell.angle_beta   90.00
_cell.angle_gamma   90.00
#
_symmetry.space_group_name_H-M   'P 1'
#
loop_
_entity.id
_entity.type
_entity.pdbx_description
1 polymer ?
#
loop_
_entity_poly.entity_id
_entity_poly.type
_entity_poly.pdbx_seq_one_letter_code
_entity_poly.pdbx_strand_id
1 'polypeptide(L)'
;EAGVPLIPVHHMEAHSLVARCLEEAAAAAHQGDDQGASASPSPLAFPFLALLVSGGHNLLVLVEGLGSYKILGTTLDDAVGEAFDKVARLLKLDLSRGGGPAVEA
;
A
#
# COMPACT_ATOMS: atom_id res chain seq x y z
N GLU A 1 -10.42 27.43 16.43
CA GLU A 1 -9.58 26.60 15.55
C GLU A 1 -8.41 26.07 16.35
N ALA A 2 -8.02 24.81 16.18
CA ALA A 2 -7.09 24.11 17.08
C ALA A 2 -5.62 24.60 17.04
N GLY A 3 -5.29 25.62 16.23
CA GLY A 3 -3.94 26.20 16.13
C GLY A 3 -2.88 25.28 15.51
N VAL A 4 -3.27 24.09 15.06
CA VAL A 4 -2.39 23.11 14.41
C VAL A 4 -2.51 23.18 12.89
N PRO A 5 -1.42 22.92 12.14
CA PRO A 5 -1.46 22.92 10.68
C PRO A 5 -2.29 21.75 10.14
N LEU A 6 -3.03 22.01 9.07
CA LEU A 6 -3.70 20.99 8.26
C LEU A 6 -2.83 20.64 7.06
N ILE A 7 -2.51 19.36 6.88
CA ILE A 7 -1.70 18.87 5.76
C ILE A 7 -2.54 17.89 4.92
N PRO A 8 -2.83 18.20 3.65
CA PRO A 8 -3.52 17.27 2.76
C PRO A 8 -2.57 16.14 2.34
N VAL A 9 -3.11 14.93 2.25
CA VAL A 9 -2.35 13.74 1.83
C VAL A 9 -3.03 13.10 0.64
N HIS A 10 -2.26 12.78 -0.40
CA HIS A 10 -2.79 12.06 -1.55
C HIS A 10 -3.07 10.60 -1.18
N HIS A 11 -4.28 10.11 -1.47
CA HIS A 11 -4.75 8.79 -1.04
C HIS A 11 -3.81 7.64 -1.43
N MET A 12 -3.37 7.60 -2.69
CA MET A 12 -2.49 6.52 -3.18
C MET A 12 -1.04 6.66 -2.70
N GLU A 13 -0.61 7.88 -2.37
CA GLU A 13 0.71 8.11 -1.78
C GLU A 13 0.75 7.53 -0.38
N ALA A 14 -0.29 7.80 0.43
CA ALA A 14 -0.42 7.18 1.75
C ALA A 14 -0.36 5.66 1.65
N HIS A 15 -1.13 5.04 0.74
CA HIS A 15 -1.09 3.58 0.53
C HIS A 15 0.31 3.06 0.16
N SER A 16 1.06 3.79 -0.68
CA SER A 16 2.40 3.39 -1.11
C SER A 16 3.43 3.44 0.03
N LEU A 17 3.24 4.34 1.00
CA LEU A 17 4.21 4.59 2.07
C LEU A 17 3.94 3.81 3.36
N VAL A 18 2.74 3.26 3.57
CA VAL A 18 2.40 2.54 4.82
C VAL A 18 3.37 1.41 5.13
N ALA A 19 3.71 0.58 4.15
CA ALA A 19 4.67 -0.53 4.35
C ALA A 19 6.04 -0.01 4.80
N ARG A 20 6.51 1.09 4.18
CA ARG A 20 7.76 1.74 4.55
C ARG A 20 7.73 2.27 5.99
N CYS A 21 6.64 2.91 6.41
CA CYS A 21 6.50 3.42 7.77
C CYS A 21 6.52 2.28 8.81
N LEU A 22 5.91 1.12 8.52
CA LEU A 22 5.94 -0.04 9.41
C LEU A 22 7.35 -0.61 9.54
N GLU A 23 8.05 -0.72 8.43
CA GLU A 23 9.45 -1.17 8.39
C GLU A 23 10.39 -0.23 9.15
N GLU A 24 10.22 1.09 8.99
CA GLU A 24 10.99 2.09 9.75
C GLU A 24 10.66 2.05 11.25
N ALA A 25 9.38 1.89 11.61
CA ALA A 25 8.97 1.75 13.01
C ALA A 25 9.53 0.48 13.66
N ALA A 26 9.54 -0.65 12.93
CA ALA A 26 10.14 -1.90 13.38
C ALA A 26 11.65 -1.76 13.56
N ALA A 27 12.34 -1.14 12.60
CA ALA A 27 13.78 -0.89 12.68
C ALA A 27 14.15 0.03 13.86
N ALA A 28 13.35 1.06 14.14
CA ALA A 28 13.55 1.96 15.28
C ALA A 28 13.34 1.26 16.64
N ALA A 29 12.40 0.30 16.72
CA ALA A 29 12.18 -0.50 17.93
C ALA A 29 13.35 -1.44 18.28
N HIS A 30 14.21 -1.76 17.31
CA HIS A 30 15.38 -2.62 17.48
C HIS A 30 16.70 -1.87 17.74
N GLN A 31 16.70 -0.53 17.65
CA GLN A 31 17.89 0.30 17.91
C GLN A 31 17.97 0.70 19.40
N GLY A 32 18.42 -0.24 20.24
CA GLY A 32 18.88 0.03 21.59
C GLY A 32 20.40 0.16 21.67
N ASP A 33 20.88 1.25 22.27
CA ASP A 33 22.16 1.46 22.97
C ASP A 33 23.54 1.40 22.29
N ASP A 34 23.70 1.11 20.99
CA ASP A 34 25.05 1.17 20.37
C ASP A 34 25.33 2.51 19.64
N GLN A 35 25.94 3.45 20.36
CA GLN A 35 26.50 4.69 19.82
C GLN A 35 27.75 4.39 18.97
N GLY A 36 27.53 4.04 17.70
CA GLY A 36 28.58 4.09 16.69
C GLY A 36 28.61 2.93 15.72
N ALA A 37 27.61 2.82 14.84
CA ALA A 37 27.75 2.03 13.63
C ALA A 37 26.79 2.52 12.54
N SER A 38 27.33 2.67 11.32
CA SER A 38 26.66 2.97 10.06
C SER A 38 25.20 2.53 10.02
N ALA A 39 24.28 3.49 9.87
CA ALA A 39 22.85 3.22 9.67
C ALA A 39 22.69 2.18 8.56
N SER A 40 22.29 0.96 8.92
CA SER A 40 21.89 -0.04 7.93
C SER A 40 20.76 0.57 7.10
N PRO A 41 20.80 0.47 5.76
CA PRO A 41 19.77 1.05 4.93
C PRO A 41 18.40 0.53 5.36
N SER A 42 17.39 1.41 5.35
CA SER A 42 15.99 1.04 5.61
C SER A 42 15.65 -0.20 4.77
N PRO A 43 15.01 -1.23 5.35
CA PRO A 43 14.69 -2.46 4.63
C PRO A 43 13.74 -2.20 3.44
N LEU A 44 13.09 -1.03 3.39
CA LEU A 44 12.36 -0.53 2.23
C LEU A 44 12.84 0.87 1.83
N ALA A 45 14.13 1.01 1.51
CA ALA A 45 14.71 2.23 0.95
C ALA A 45 14.13 2.56 -0.44
N PHE A 46 14.12 3.85 -0.79
CA PHE A 46 13.84 4.26 -2.16
C PHE A 46 15.03 3.92 -3.09
N PRO A 47 14.79 3.65 -4.38
CA PRO A 47 13.47 3.44 -4.99
C PRO A 47 12.91 2.04 -4.67
N PHE A 48 11.58 1.92 -4.60
CA PHE A 48 10.91 0.63 -4.47
C PHE A 48 9.68 0.51 -5.37
N LEU A 49 9.23 -0.72 -5.61
CA LEU A 49 8.00 -0.99 -6.35
C LEU A 49 6.84 -1.22 -5.39
N ALA A 50 5.70 -0.57 -5.66
CA ALA A 50 4.45 -0.78 -4.96
C ALA A 50 3.39 -1.34 -5.91
N LEU A 51 2.80 -2.48 -5.52
CA LEU A 51 1.62 -3.05 -6.18
C LEU A 51 0.40 -2.74 -5.31
N LEU A 52 -0.39 -1.75 -5.74
CA LEU A 52 -1.54 -1.25 -5.00
C LEU A 52 -2.80 -1.91 -5.58
N VAL A 53 -3.35 -2.85 -4.81
CA VAL A 53 -4.42 -3.73 -5.25
C VAL A 53 -5.52 -3.74 -4.20
N SER A 54 -6.74 -3.35 -4.58
CA SER A 54 -7.91 -3.29 -3.70
C SER A 54 -9.21 -3.46 -4.50
N GLY A 55 -10.35 -3.15 -3.87
CA GLY A 55 -11.65 -3.09 -4.55
C GLY A 55 -11.77 -2.02 -5.63
N GLY A 56 -10.97 -0.95 -5.57
CA GLY A 56 -11.07 0.19 -6.49
C GLY A 56 -9.75 0.62 -7.15
N HIS A 57 -8.63 -0.01 -6.80
CA HIS A 57 -7.32 0.35 -7.33
C HIS A 57 -6.56 -0.89 -7.78
N ASN A 58 -5.95 -0.77 -8.96
CA ASN A 58 -4.97 -1.71 -9.50
C ASN A 58 -3.87 -0.87 -10.14
N LEU A 59 -2.78 -0.65 -9.40
CA LEU A 59 -1.67 0.20 -9.83
C LEU A 59 -0.33 -0.49 -9.53
N LEU A 60 0.55 -0.52 -10.53
CA LEU A 60 1.97 -0.81 -10.34
C LEU A 60 2.74 0.51 -10.38
N VAL A 61 3.37 0.88 -9.28
CA VAL A 61 4.00 2.19 -9.09
C VAL A 61 5.48 2.00 -8.74
N LEU A 62 6.36 2.71 -9.43
CA LEU A 62 7.73 2.94 -9.01
C LEU A 62 7.75 4.16 -8.10
N VAL A 63 8.12 3.95 -6.84
CA VAL A 63 8.23 4.98 -5.81
C VAL A 63 9.70 5.38 -5.70
N GLU A 64 10.04 6.53 -6.25
CA GLU A 64 11.43 7.04 -6.29
C GLU A 64 11.77 7.90 -5.06
N GLY A 65 10.75 8.44 -4.42
CA GLY A 65 10.86 9.27 -3.21
C GLY A 65 9.51 9.87 -2.84
N LEU A 66 9.46 10.61 -1.72
CA LEU A 66 8.27 11.39 -1.35
C LEU A 66 7.93 12.38 -2.46
N GLY A 67 6.67 12.43 -2.88
CA GLY A 67 6.23 13.25 -4.01
C GLY A 67 6.74 12.79 -5.39
N SER A 68 7.56 11.73 -5.50
CA SER A 68 8.14 11.25 -6.76
C SER A 68 7.68 9.82 -7.07
N TYR A 69 6.63 9.73 -7.89
CA TYR A 69 5.94 8.49 -8.21
C TYR A 69 5.79 8.32 -9.72
N LYS A 70 6.06 7.13 -10.24
CA LYS A 70 5.82 6.77 -11.63
C LYS A 70 4.88 5.58 -11.71
N ILE A 71 3.69 5.79 -12.25
CA ILE A 71 2.76 4.69 -12.56
C ILE A 71 3.33 3.93 -13.76
N LEU A 72 3.70 2.68 -13.53
CA LEU A 72 4.21 1.77 -14.56
C LEU A 72 3.08 1.00 -15.25
N GLY A 73 1.96 0.80 -14.55
CA GLY A 73 0.80 0.12 -15.11
C GLY A 73 -0.44 0.31 -14.24
N THR A 74 -1.60 0.20 -14.87
CA THR A 74 -2.91 0.20 -14.21
C THR A 74 -3.88 -0.72 -14.95
N THR A 75 -5.03 -1.01 -14.33
CA THR A 75 -6.12 -1.71 -15.03
C THR A 75 -6.72 -0.81 -16.12
N LEU A 76 -7.19 -1.42 -17.21
CA LEU A 76 -7.92 -0.69 -18.26
C LEU A 76 -9.43 -0.66 -18.00
N ASP A 77 -9.91 -1.53 -17.11
CA ASP A 77 -11.31 -1.78 -16.84
C ASP A 77 -11.55 -1.93 -15.33
N ASP A 78 -11.75 -3.16 -14.86
CA ASP A 78 -12.13 -3.46 -13.49
C ASP A 78 -10.88 -3.54 -12.61
N ALA A 79 -10.98 -3.02 -11.39
CA ALA A 79 -10.04 -3.39 -10.34
C ALA A 79 -10.22 -4.87 -10.00
N VAL A 80 -9.17 -5.52 -9.50
CA VAL A 80 -9.23 -6.96 -9.23
C VAL A 80 -10.27 -7.29 -8.18
N GLY A 81 -10.44 -6.46 -7.14
CA GLY A 81 -11.45 -6.69 -6.11
C GLY A 81 -12.86 -6.61 -6.67
N GLU A 82 -13.11 -5.71 -7.63
CA GLU A 82 -14.38 -5.64 -8.36
C GLU A 82 -14.59 -6.88 -9.23
N ALA A 83 -13.56 -7.36 -9.92
CA ALA A 83 -13.63 -8.59 -10.70
C ALA A 83 -13.98 -9.80 -9.80
N PHE A 84 -13.35 -9.93 -8.63
CA PHE A 84 -13.68 -10.96 -7.64
C PHE A 84 -15.14 -10.86 -7.18
N ASP A 85 -15.62 -9.66 -6.86
CA ASP A 85 -17.02 -9.43 -6.46
C ASP A 85 -18.01 -9.81 -7.56
N LYS A 86 -17.71 -9.48 -8.82
CA LYS A 86 -18.55 -9.86 -9.97
C LYS A 86 -18.59 -11.37 -10.16
N VAL A 87 -17.43 -12.03 -10.11
CA VAL A 87 -17.34 -13.50 -10.26
C VAL A 87 -18.08 -14.22 -9.13
N ALA A 88 -17.88 -13.80 -7.88
CA ALA A 88 -18.57 -14.40 -6.74
C ALA A 88 -20.09 -14.30 -6.85
N ARG A 89 -20.62 -13.16 -7.34
CA ARG A 89 -22.06 -12.99 -7.63
C ARG A 89 -22.53 -13.92 -8.73
N LEU A 90 -21.78 -14.03 -9.83
CA LEU A 90 -22.13 -14.93 -10.94
C LEU A 90 -22.20 -16.39 -10.49
N LEU A 91 -21.30 -16.78 -9.59
CA LEU A 91 -21.23 -18.12 -9.00
C LEU A 91 -22.23 -18.34 -7.85
N LYS A 92 -23.01 -17.32 -7.46
CA LYS A 92 -23.98 -17.35 -6.34
C LYS A 92 -23.34 -17.77 -5.01
N LEU A 93 -22.11 -17.32 -4.76
CA LEU A 93 -21.39 -17.59 -3.52
C LEU A 93 -21.93 -16.71 -2.38
N ASP A 94 -21.63 -17.11 -1.13
CA ASP A 94 -21.86 -16.25 0.03
C ASP A 94 -20.87 -15.08 0.02
N LEU A 95 -21.42 -13.87 -0.01
CA LEU A 95 -20.67 -12.60 -0.09
C LEU A 95 -20.55 -11.90 1.27
N SER A 96 -20.90 -12.57 2.37
CA SER A 96 -20.85 -12.01 3.73
C SER A 96 -19.49 -11.39 4.11
N ARG A 97 -18.40 -11.86 3.49
CA ARG A 97 -17.02 -11.38 3.68
C ARG A 97 -16.42 -10.69 2.46
N GLY A 98 -17.22 -10.42 1.41
CA GLY A 98 -16.75 -9.90 0.12
C GLY A 98 -16.41 -10.99 -0.89
N GLY A 99 -16.32 -10.64 -2.17
CA GLY A 99 -16.10 -11.60 -3.27
C GLY A 99 -14.72 -12.22 -3.30
N GLY A 100 -13.68 -11.49 -2.87
CA GLY A 100 -12.32 -12.03 -2.75
C GLY A 100 -12.29 -13.27 -1.84
N PRO A 101 -12.64 -13.15 -0.54
CA PRO A 101 -12.68 -14.29 0.37
C PRO A 101 -13.66 -15.40 -0.05
N ALA A 102 -14.76 -15.05 -0.72
CA ALA A 102 -15.72 -16.03 -1.20
C ALA A 102 -15.16 -16.93 -2.32
N VAL A 103 -14.32 -16.38 -3.19
CA VAL A 103 -13.72 -17.11 -4.33
C VAL A 103 -12.45 -17.87 -3.93
N GLU A 104 -11.73 -17.41 -2.91
CA GLU A 104 -10.52 -18.06 -2.41
C GLU A 104 -10.79 -19.36 -1.61
N ALA A 105 -11.95 -19.44 -0.96
CA ALA A 105 -12.34 -20.53 -0.05
C ALA A 105 -12.61 -21.87 -0.76
#